data_AF-A0A7G3ZKN6-F1
#
_entry.id   AF-A0A7G3ZKN6-F1
#
_cell.length_a   1.000
_cell.length_b   1.000
_cell.length_c   1.000
_cell.angle_alpha   90.00
_cell.angle_beta   90.00
_cell.angle_gamma   90.00
#
_symmetry.space_group_name_H-M   'P 1'
#
loop_
_entity.id
_entity.type
_entity.pdbx_description
1 polymer ?
#
loop_
_entity_poly.entity_id
_entity_poly.type
_entity_poly.pdbx_seq_one_letter_code
_entity_poly.pdbx_strand_id
1 'polypeptide(L)'
;MRDLCSELKDELLLIAYELAPELAAGGAFGNLRMGQSSDFASNFVSKLLGGDDAALITSRIETVTRVTKSRYKLHYKGEWELEIIISSVKRLSDIRSFLLSKELGLAYNAGSLHSRRKVVLAETVSLDTPAIVQEEEDQLDRSLDQSAVEVDEKPEIKFKYKPVVNLGECIDIYILHRPKRHRHSQRS
;
A
#
# COMPACT_ATOMS: atom_id res chain seq x y z
N MET A 1 -7.47 16.04 9.36
CA MET A 1 -7.78 14.68 9.81
C MET A 1 -6.79 13.80 9.08
N ARG A 2 -5.80 13.23 9.77
CA ARG A 2 -4.84 12.34 9.11
C ARG A 2 -5.52 10.99 8.89
N ASP A 3 -5.36 10.44 7.70
CA ASP A 3 -5.92 9.13 7.39
C ASP A 3 -5.08 8.05 8.06
N LEU A 4 -5.74 7.03 8.62
CA LEU A 4 -5.08 5.88 9.28
C LEU A 4 -3.96 5.29 8.42
N CYS A 5 -4.19 5.16 7.11
CA CYS A 5 -3.21 4.63 6.17
C CYS A 5 -1.95 5.49 6.07
N SER A 6 -2.08 6.81 6.19
CA SER A 6 -0.93 7.72 6.18
C SER A 6 -0.10 7.61 7.45
N GLU A 7 -0.74 7.39 8.60
CA GLU A 7 -0.04 7.21 9.88
C GLU A 7 0.62 5.84 10.02
N LEU A 8 0.01 4.80 9.46
CA LEU A 8 0.53 3.44 9.51
C LEU A 8 1.62 3.17 8.48
N LYS A 9 1.72 3.99 7.43
CA LYS A 9 2.61 3.73 6.30
C LYS A 9 4.06 3.49 6.75
N ASP A 10 4.58 4.37 7.58
CA ASP A 10 5.99 4.33 8.01
C ASP A 10 6.26 3.12 8.92
N GLU A 11 5.30 2.77 9.78
CA GLU A 11 5.40 1.57 10.62
C GLU A 11 5.31 0.28 9.80
N LEU A 12 4.45 0.24 8.79
CA LEU A 12 4.35 -0.91 7.89
C LEU A 12 5.62 -1.09 7.07
N LEU A 13 6.27 0.02 6.67
CA LEU A 13 7.58 -0.02 6.03
C LEU A 13 8.66 -0.52 7.00
N LEU A 14 8.70 -0.02 8.23
CA LEU A 14 9.59 -0.50 9.28
C LEU A 14 9.42 -2.01 9.52
N ILE A 15 8.17 -2.47 9.60
CA ILE A 15 7.84 -3.89 9.77
C ILE A 15 8.34 -4.73 8.58
N ALA A 16 8.10 -4.27 7.36
CA ALA A 16 8.46 -5.01 6.16
C ALA A 16 9.98 -5.05 5.90
N TYR A 17 10.69 -3.94 6.10
CA TYR A 17 12.10 -3.82 5.75
C TYR A 17 13.04 -4.23 6.87
N GLU A 18 12.75 -3.84 8.11
CA GLU A 18 13.65 -4.03 9.25
C GLU A 18 13.23 -5.20 10.13
N LEU A 19 11.94 -5.30 10.52
CA LEU A 19 11.52 -6.38 11.43
C LEU A 19 11.44 -7.74 10.73
N ALA A 20 10.96 -7.79 9.50
CA ALA A 20 10.78 -9.05 8.77
C ALA A 20 12.03 -9.94 8.72
N PRO A 21 13.24 -9.44 8.35
CA PRO A 21 14.44 -10.26 8.33
C PRO A 21 14.85 -10.73 9.74
N GLU A 22 14.77 -9.85 10.74
CA GLU A 22 15.13 -10.19 12.13
C GLU A 22 14.18 -11.24 12.74
N LEU A 23 12.88 -11.14 12.44
CA LEU A 23 11.87 -12.11 12.85
C LEU A 23 12.08 -13.47 12.16
N ALA A 24 12.58 -13.48 10.92
CA ALA A 24 12.83 -14.69 10.15
C ALA A 24 14.11 -15.40 10.57
N ALA A 25 15.20 -14.64 10.76
CA ALA A 25 16.49 -15.13 11.23
C ALA A 25 16.46 -15.53 12.71
N GLY A 26 15.49 -15.01 13.48
CA GLY A 26 15.40 -15.25 14.92
C GLY A 26 16.50 -14.51 15.70
N GLY A 27 17.03 -13.42 15.14
CA GLY A 27 18.09 -12.61 15.75
C GLY A 27 17.58 -11.83 16.96
N ALA A 28 17.26 -10.55 16.78
CA ALA A 28 16.82 -9.67 17.86
C ALA A 28 15.60 -10.22 18.64
N PHE A 29 14.75 -11.02 17.98
CA PHE A 29 13.52 -11.60 18.52
C PHE A 29 13.65 -13.05 19.02
N GLY A 30 14.82 -13.69 18.87
CA GLY A 30 15.03 -15.10 19.27
C GLY A 30 14.85 -15.34 20.77
N ASN A 31 15.17 -14.34 21.59
CA ASN A 31 15.04 -14.40 23.04
C ASN A 31 13.60 -14.30 23.55
N LEU A 32 12.65 -13.89 22.69
CA LEU A 32 11.26 -13.71 23.08
C LEU A 32 10.55 -15.08 23.13
N ARG A 33 10.14 -15.50 24.32
CA ARG A 33 9.37 -16.74 24.52
C ARG A 33 7.92 -16.55 24.06
N MET A 34 7.24 -17.65 23.74
CA MET A 34 5.82 -17.61 23.39
C MET A 34 5.00 -17.05 24.57
N GLY A 35 4.09 -16.11 24.30
CA GLY A 35 3.30 -15.37 25.28
C GLY A 35 4.04 -14.21 25.96
N GLN A 36 5.35 -14.08 25.77
CA GLN A 36 6.12 -12.98 26.35
C GLN A 36 5.93 -11.71 25.53
N SER A 37 5.64 -10.61 26.23
CA SER A 37 5.64 -9.27 25.68
C SER A 37 6.92 -8.55 26.11
N SER A 38 7.45 -7.72 25.22
CA SER A 38 8.64 -6.92 25.47
C SER A 38 8.46 -5.54 24.86
N ASP A 39 9.01 -4.53 25.54
CA ASP A 39 8.99 -3.16 25.05
C ASP A 39 9.82 -3.03 23.78
N PHE A 40 9.24 -2.40 22.75
CA PHE A 40 9.81 -2.35 21.41
C PHE A 40 11.02 -1.42 21.35
N ALA A 41 10.87 -0.21 21.89
CA ALA A 41 11.88 0.84 21.86
C ALA A 41 13.16 0.42 22.59
N SER A 42 13.06 -0.08 23.81
CA SER A 42 14.22 -0.42 24.63
C SER A 42 14.97 -1.67 24.15
N ASN A 43 14.26 -2.68 23.62
CA ASN A 43 14.86 -4.00 23.40
C ASN A 43 15.20 -4.32 21.94
N PHE A 44 14.56 -3.65 20.98
CA PHE A 44 14.64 -4.02 19.57
C PHE A 44 15.16 -2.90 18.68
N VAL A 45 14.80 -1.63 18.91
CA VAL A 45 15.21 -0.50 18.04
C VAL A 45 16.74 -0.41 17.93
N SER A 46 17.46 -0.49 19.05
CA SER A 46 18.93 -0.45 19.06
C SER A 46 19.60 -1.63 18.35
N LYS A 47 18.94 -2.80 18.34
CA LYS A 47 19.45 -4.01 17.68
C LYS A 47 19.11 -4.05 16.20
N LEU A 48 17.97 -3.47 15.81
CA LEU A 48 17.50 -3.40 14.42
C LEU A 48 18.34 -2.40 13.61
N LEU A 49 18.63 -1.23 14.18
CA LEU A 49 19.11 -0.09 13.40
C LEU A 49 20.58 0.27 13.61
N GLY A 50 21.24 -0.33 14.60
CA GLY A 50 22.67 -0.08 14.84
C GLY A 50 22.97 1.35 15.31
N GLY A 51 23.15 1.52 16.63
CA GLY A 51 23.80 2.70 17.22
C GLY A 51 23.17 4.06 16.88
N ASP A 52 23.73 4.74 15.88
CA ASP A 52 23.41 6.14 15.53
C ASP A 52 22.06 6.27 14.81
N ASP A 53 21.68 5.32 13.95
CA ASP A 53 20.42 5.40 13.19
C ASP A 53 19.19 5.13 14.07
N ALA A 54 19.39 4.47 15.22
CA ALA A 54 18.34 4.20 16.20
C ALA A 54 17.75 5.48 16.82
N ALA A 55 18.52 6.57 16.90
CA ALA A 55 18.06 7.84 17.43
C ALA A 55 17.14 8.61 16.46
N LEU A 56 17.18 8.27 15.18
CA LEU A 56 16.42 8.94 14.12
C LEU A 56 15.02 8.36 13.91
N ILE A 57 14.75 7.16 14.44
CA ILE A 57 13.48 6.46 14.23
C ILE A 57 12.57 6.62 15.44
N THR A 58 11.56 7.47 15.29
CA THR A 58 10.45 7.60 16.24
C THR A 58 9.34 6.61 15.87
N SER A 59 9.51 5.33 16.25
CA SER A 59 8.43 4.35 16.12
C SER A 59 7.38 4.54 17.21
N ARG A 60 6.11 4.34 16.85
CA ARG A 60 4.94 4.36 17.75
C ARG A 60 4.49 2.95 18.15
N ILE A 61 5.27 1.94 17.82
CA ILE A 61 5.07 0.58 18.32
C ILE A 61 5.58 0.54 19.76
N GLU A 62 4.70 0.25 20.71
CA GLU A 62 5.04 0.17 22.13
C GLU A 62 5.57 -1.22 22.48
N THR A 63 4.83 -2.28 22.13
CA THR A 63 5.18 -3.63 22.56
C THR A 63 5.13 -4.66 21.44
N VAL A 64 5.99 -5.67 21.57
CA VAL A 64 6.00 -6.85 20.71
C VAL A 64 5.75 -8.07 21.56
N THR A 65 4.73 -8.85 21.19
CA THR A 65 4.38 -10.11 21.83
C THR A 65 4.53 -11.25 20.84
N ARG A 66 5.23 -12.31 21.22
CA ARG A 66 5.30 -13.53 20.42
C ARG A 66 4.07 -14.39 20.69
N VAL A 67 3.18 -14.54 19.71
CA VAL A 67 1.94 -15.33 19.88
C VAL A 67 2.20 -16.81 19.59
N THR A 68 2.89 -17.11 18.48
CA THR A 68 3.29 -18.47 18.12
C THR A 68 4.72 -18.50 17.60
N LYS A 69 5.20 -19.66 17.15
CA LYS A 69 6.55 -19.80 16.56
C LYS A 69 6.80 -18.78 15.42
N SER A 70 5.77 -18.50 14.61
CA SER A 70 5.85 -17.66 13.41
C SER A 70 4.84 -16.51 13.37
N ARG A 71 4.14 -16.23 14.48
CA ARG A 71 3.19 -15.12 14.59
C ARG A 71 3.57 -14.19 15.71
N TYR A 72 3.51 -12.90 15.42
CA TYR A 72 3.86 -11.83 16.33
C TYR A 72 2.74 -10.82 16.36
N LYS A 73 2.50 -10.24 17.55
CA LYS A 73 1.53 -9.17 17.78
C LYS A 73 2.31 -7.92 18.19
N LEU A 74 2.03 -6.81 17.52
CA LEU A 74 2.62 -5.51 17.78
C LEU A 74 1.51 -4.59 18.28
N HIS A 75 1.73 -3.94 19.42
CA HIS A 75 0.83 -2.91 19.93
C HIS A 75 1.31 -1.55 19.45
N TYR A 76 0.48 -0.87 18.67
CA TYR A 76 0.74 0.46 18.15
C TYR A 76 -0.13 1.47 18.88
N LYS A 77 0.47 2.59 19.29
CA LYS A 77 -0.24 3.67 19.96
C LYS A 77 0.15 5.02 19.40
N GLY A 78 -0.77 5.61 18.65
CA GLY A 78 -0.70 6.97 18.13
C GLY A 78 -2.02 7.71 18.38
N GLU A 79 -2.51 8.45 17.37
CA GLU A 79 -3.89 8.97 17.39
C GLU A 79 -4.92 7.83 17.32
N TRP A 80 -4.51 6.74 16.67
CA TRP A 80 -5.19 5.45 16.65
C TRP A 80 -4.47 4.47 17.58
N GLU A 81 -5.23 3.60 18.23
CA GLU A 81 -4.68 2.47 18.98
C GLU A 81 -5.00 1.19 18.22
N LEU A 82 -3.97 0.41 17.91
CA LEU A 82 -4.07 -0.70 16.97
C LEU A 82 -3.28 -1.91 17.47
N GLU A 83 -3.78 -3.09 17.14
CA GLU A 83 -2.99 -4.32 17.17
C GLU A 83 -2.65 -4.77 15.75
N ILE A 84 -1.36 -4.82 15.45
CA ILE A 84 -0.84 -5.30 14.17
C ILE A 84 -0.36 -6.72 14.37
N ILE A 85 -0.98 -7.68 13.71
CA ILE A 85 -0.65 -9.11 13.81
C ILE A 85 0.09 -9.53 12.54
N ILE A 86 1.32 -9.98 12.70
CA ILE A 86 2.09 -10.62 11.64
C ILE A 86 1.70 -12.08 11.60
N SER A 87 0.94 -12.48 10.57
CA SER A 87 0.39 -13.82 10.44
C SER A 87 1.40 -14.82 9.84
N SER A 88 2.32 -14.35 8.99
CA SER A 88 3.37 -15.16 8.38
C SER A 88 4.65 -14.35 8.12
N VAL A 89 5.68 -14.62 8.92
CA VAL A 89 7.02 -14.03 8.75
C VAL A 89 7.64 -14.42 7.39
N LYS A 90 7.47 -15.67 6.95
CA LYS A 90 8.01 -16.13 5.65
C LYS A 90 7.47 -15.31 4.49
N ARG A 91 6.15 -15.07 4.46
CA ARG A 91 5.54 -14.23 3.42
C ARG A 91 6.01 -12.79 3.51
N LEU A 92 6.14 -12.26 4.72
CA LEU A 92 6.64 -10.91 4.91
C LEU A 92 8.08 -10.75 4.34
N SER A 93 8.94 -11.75 4.53
CA SER A 93 10.27 -11.80 3.92
C SER A 93 10.24 -11.89 2.39
N ASP A 94 9.32 -12.67 1.82
CA ASP A 94 9.12 -12.75 0.36
C ASP A 94 8.65 -11.39 -0.20
N ILE A 95 7.72 -10.73 0.49
CA ILE A 95 7.23 -9.39 0.12
C ILE A 95 8.37 -8.38 0.16
N ARG A 96 9.18 -8.37 1.21
CA ARG A 96 10.38 -7.52 1.29
C ARG A 96 11.31 -7.75 0.10
N SER A 97 11.61 -9.01 -0.20
CA SER A 97 12.48 -9.38 -1.32
C SER A 97 11.90 -8.91 -2.66
N PHE A 98 10.59 -9.01 -2.83
CA PHE A 98 9.88 -8.47 -3.99
C PHE A 98 9.94 -6.94 -4.06
N LEU A 99 9.75 -6.23 -2.94
CA LEU A 99 9.83 -4.77 -2.90
C LEU A 99 11.23 -4.26 -3.27
N LEU A 100 12.27 -4.86 -2.69
CA LEU A 100 13.67 -4.55 -3.01
C LEU A 100 14.00 -4.85 -4.47
N SER A 101 13.66 -6.03 -4.96
CA SER A 101 13.93 -6.39 -6.37
C SER A 101 13.17 -5.51 -7.36
N LYS A 102 11.94 -5.11 -7.04
CA LYS A 102 11.18 -4.14 -7.84
C LYS A 102 11.88 -2.78 -7.91
N GLU A 103 12.39 -2.28 -6.79
CA GLU A 103 13.12 -1.00 -6.76
C GLU A 103 14.42 -1.07 -7.58
N LEU A 104 15.11 -2.20 -7.56
CA LEU A 104 16.33 -2.42 -8.34
C LEU A 104 16.05 -2.81 -9.82
N GLY A 105 14.80 -2.91 -10.24
CA GLY A 105 14.43 -3.33 -11.60
C GLY A 105 14.80 -4.79 -11.92
N LEU A 106 15.04 -5.61 -10.91
CA LEU A 106 15.42 -7.01 -11.06
C LEU A 106 14.18 -7.89 -11.24
N ALA A 107 14.29 -8.89 -12.12
CA ALA A 107 13.24 -9.87 -12.32
C ALA A 107 13.08 -10.74 -11.06
N TYR A 108 12.04 -10.47 -10.26
CA TYR A 108 11.66 -11.33 -9.16
C TYR A 108 10.80 -12.48 -9.67
N ASN A 109 11.17 -13.71 -9.32
CA ASN A 109 10.32 -14.88 -9.54
C ASN A 109 9.08 -14.76 -8.62
N ALA A 110 8.04 -14.09 -9.10
CA ALA A 110 6.77 -13.86 -8.41
C ALA A 110 5.96 -15.15 -8.14
N GLY A 111 6.54 -16.33 -8.41
CA GLY A 111 5.94 -17.63 -8.16
C GLY A 111 5.60 -17.90 -6.69
N SER A 112 6.21 -17.17 -5.72
CA SER A 112 5.81 -17.24 -4.31
C SER A 112 4.61 -16.33 -3.97
N LEU A 113 4.43 -15.23 -4.71
CA LEU A 113 3.41 -14.21 -4.47
C LEU A 113 2.16 -14.47 -5.33
N HIS A 114 1.64 -15.69 -5.32
CA HIS A 114 0.38 -15.99 -6.00
C HIS A 114 -0.80 -15.46 -5.19
N SER A 115 -1.37 -14.34 -5.60
CA SER A 115 -2.72 -13.96 -5.19
C SER A 115 -3.73 -14.27 -6.29
N ARG A 116 -4.80 -14.98 -5.90
CA ARG A 116 -5.90 -15.40 -6.77
C ARG A 116 -6.91 -14.29 -7.12
N ARG A 117 -6.75 -13.05 -6.61
CA ARG A 117 -7.69 -11.94 -6.92
C ARG A 117 -7.04 -10.87 -7.79
N LYS A 118 -7.56 -10.71 -9.00
CA LYS A 118 -7.27 -9.59 -9.90
C LYS A 118 -8.39 -8.55 -9.74
N VAL A 119 -8.03 -7.29 -9.48
CA VAL A 119 -8.99 -6.17 -9.40
C VAL A 119 -8.86 -5.35 -10.69
N VAL A 120 -9.98 -5.13 -11.37
CA VAL A 120 -10.07 -4.30 -12.58
C VAL A 120 -10.24 -2.84 -12.14
N LEU A 121 -9.36 -1.95 -12.58
CA LEU A 121 -9.49 -0.50 -12.40
C LEU A 121 -9.57 0.14 -13.78
N ALA A 122 -10.65 0.88 -14.04
CA ALA A 122 -10.86 1.60 -15.29
C ALA A 122 -10.49 3.09 -15.16
N GLU A 123 -10.06 3.67 -16.28
CA GLU A 123 -10.35 5.03 -16.79
C GLU A 123 -9.15 5.93 -17.15
N THR A 124 -9.17 6.42 -18.41
CA THR A 124 -8.99 7.83 -18.79
C THR A 124 -9.62 8.00 -20.17
N VAL A 125 -10.71 8.78 -20.25
CA VAL A 125 -11.33 9.18 -21.52
C VAL A 125 -10.52 10.37 -22.03
N SER A 126 -9.76 10.20 -23.11
CA SER A 126 -9.29 11.33 -23.92
C SER A 126 -10.46 11.74 -24.82
N LEU A 127 -11.23 12.73 -24.38
CA LEU A 127 -12.07 13.51 -25.28
C LEU A 127 -11.12 14.38 -26.08
N ASP A 128 -10.72 13.91 -27.26
CA ASP A 128 -10.26 14.84 -28.30
C ASP A 128 -11.46 15.76 -28.56
N THR A 129 -11.25 17.04 -28.26
CA THR A 129 -12.28 18.08 -28.38
C THR A 129 -12.80 18.08 -29.82
N PRO A 130 -14.13 17.99 -30.06
CA PRO A 130 -14.64 18.14 -31.41
C PRO A 130 -14.33 19.56 -31.87
N ALA A 131 -13.62 19.68 -32.99
CA ALA A 131 -13.38 20.96 -33.63
C ALA A 131 -14.74 21.57 -34.00
N ILE A 132 -15.10 22.67 -33.33
CA ILE A 132 -16.26 23.48 -33.71
C ILE A 132 -15.95 24.05 -35.09
N VAL A 133 -16.71 23.61 -36.09
CA VAL A 133 -16.68 24.18 -37.44
C VAL A 133 -17.03 25.67 -37.32
N GLN A 134 -16.08 26.54 -37.67
CA GLN A 134 -16.34 27.95 -37.87
C GLN A 134 -16.99 28.11 -39.23
N GLU A 135 -18.19 28.67 -39.25
CA GLU A 135 -18.86 29.12 -40.48
C GLU A 135 -18.12 30.38 -40.98
N GLU A 136 -17.34 30.25 -42.05
CA GLU A 136 -16.93 31.38 -42.88
C GLU A 136 -17.86 31.46 -44.09
N GLU A 137 -18.54 32.60 -44.21
CA GLU A 137 -19.43 32.95 -45.32
C GLU A 137 -18.67 33.01 -46.66
N ASP A 138 -19.40 32.64 -47.72
CA ASP A 138 -19.20 32.93 -49.15
C ASP A 138 -18.13 32.15 -49.95
N GLN A 139 -18.54 31.10 -50.66
CA GLN A 139 -18.84 31.16 -52.12
C GLN A 139 -19.24 29.78 -52.70
N LEU A 140 -20.24 29.83 -53.58
CA LEU A 140 -20.85 28.76 -54.37
C LEU A 140 -19.86 27.77 -55.02
N ASP A 141 -20.12 26.46 -54.92
CA ASP A 141 -20.44 25.67 -56.11
C ASP A 141 -21.11 24.30 -55.83
N ARG A 142 -21.93 23.89 -56.80
CA ARG A 142 -22.91 22.79 -56.73
C ARG A 142 -22.27 21.40 -56.85
N SER A 143 -22.51 20.54 -55.86
CA SER A 143 -22.71 19.09 -56.07
C SER A 143 -23.37 18.44 -54.85
N LEU A 144 -24.70 18.47 -54.85
CA LEU A 144 -25.55 17.55 -54.09
C LEU A 144 -25.35 16.14 -54.66
N ASP A 145 -24.53 15.32 -54.00
CA ASP A 145 -24.75 13.86 -53.84
C ASP A 145 -23.50 13.23 -53.23
N GLN A 146 -23.55 12.97 -51.93
CA GLN A 146 -22.85 11.85 -51.33
C GLN A 146 -23.51 11.52 -50.01
N SER A 147 -24.22 10.39 -50.01
CA SER A 147 -24.83 9.72 -48.88
C SER A 147 -24.03 9.88 -47.59
N ALA A 148 -24.57 10.64 -46.64
CA ALA A 148 -24.16 10.61 -45.25
C ALA A 148 -24.54 9.22 -44.68
N VAL A 149 -23.67 8.24 -44.90
CA VAL A 149 -23.61 7.07 -44.04
C VAL A 149 -22.92 7.56 -42.78
N GLU A 150 -23.70 8.00 -41.79
CA GLU A 150 -23.23 8.10 -40.41
C GLU A 150 -22.80 6.69 -40.00
N VAL A 151 -21.52 6.40 -40.20
CA VAL A 151 -20.89 5.23 -39.61
C VAL A 151 -20.84 5.54 -38.12
N ASP A 152 -21.69 4.86 -37.34
CA ASP A 152 -21.56 4.74 -35.88
C ASP A 152 -20.19 4.12 -35.55
N GLU A 153 -19.12 4.92 -35.62
CA GLU A 153 -17.80 4.52 -35.17
C GLU A 153 -17.81 4.45 -33.66
N LYS A 154 -18.08 3.24 -33.16
CA LYS A 154 -17.93 2.92 -31.74
C LYS A 154 -16.52 3.31 -31.30
N PRO A 155 -16.35 4.12 -30.24
CA PRO A 155 -15.03 4.58 -29.83
C PRO A 155 -14.12 3.40 -29.50
N GLU A 156 -12.90 3.43 -30.06
CA GLU A 156 -11.87 2.45 -29.75
C GLU A 156 -11.34 2.65 -28.32
N ILE A 157 -11.82 1.83 -27.39
CA ILE A 157 -11.36 1.84 -26.01
C ILE A 157 -9.99 1.14 -25.94
N LYS A 158 -8.90 1.92 -25.86
CA LYS A 158 -7.55 1.38 -25.61
C LYS A 158 -7.35 1.12 -24.11
N PHE A 159 -7.43 -0.15 -23.71
CA PHE A 159 -7.17 -0.57 -22.34
C PHE A 159 -5.65 -0.61 -22.05
N LYS A 160 -5.17 0.26 -21.15
CA LYS A 160 -3.84 0.13 -20.53
C LYS A 160 -3.99 -0.53 -19.17
N TYR A 161 -3.39 -1.71 -19.00
CA TYR A 161 -3.42 -2.43 -17.73
C TYR A 161 -2.25 -1.99 -16.84
N LYS A 162 -2.51 -1.47 -15.64
CA LYS A 162 -1.52 -1.42 -14.58
C LYS A 162 -1.60 -2.74 -13.80
N PRO A 163 -0.56 -3.59 -13.82
CA PRO A 163 -0.60 -4.84 -13.06
C PRO A 163 -0.64 -4.53 -11.56
N VAL A 164 -1.75 -4.87 -10.91
CA VAL A 164 -1.84 -4.86 -9.44
C VAL A 164 -1.33 -6.20 -8.94
N VAL A 165 -0.13 -6.19 -8.36
CA VAL A 165 0.44 -7.37 -7.70
C VAL A 165 -0.14 -7.42 -6.29
N ASN A 166 -0.96 -8.42 -6.02
CA ASN A 166 -1.46 -8.65 -4.66
C ASN A 166 -0.44 -9.52 -3.91
N LEU A 167 0.07 -8.95 -2.83
CA LEU A 167 1.16 -9.48 -2.01
C LEU A 167 0.71 -10.57 -1.02
N GLY A 168 -0.58 -10.92 -1.02
CA GLY A 168 -1.17 -11.91 -0.14
C GLY A 168 -1.41 -11.40 1.29
N GLU A 169 -2.08 -12.22 2.08
CA GLU A 169 -2.38 -11.94 3.50
C GLU A 169 -1.15 -12.30 4.35
N CYS A 170 -0.57 -11.30 5.02
CA CYS A 170 0.60 -11.43 5.89
C CYS A 170 0.56 -10.56 7.16
N ILE A 171 -0.23 -9.48 7.12
CA ILE A 171 -0.44 -8.55 8.23
C ILE A 171 -1.94 -8.34 8.39
N ASP A 172 -2.44 -8.56 9.60
CA ASP A 172 -3.81 -8.26 10.01
C ASP A 172 -3.78 -7.06 10.95
N ILE A 173 -4.67 -6.08 10.75
CA ILE A 173 -4.73 -4.86 11.57
C ILE A 173 -6.08 -4.82 12.29
N TYR A 174 -6.02 -4.79 13.62
CA TYR A 174 -7.17 -4.67 14.49
C TYR A 174 -7.19 -3.28 15.11
N ILE A 175 -8.30 -2.56 14.94
CA ILE A 175 -8.47 -1.22 15.49
C ILE A 175 -9.03 -1.34 16.91
N LEU A 176 -8.26 -0.91 17.91
CA LEU A 176 -8.68 -0.87 19.32
C LEU A 176 -9.35 0.47 19.65
N HIS A 177 -8.74 1.58 19.22
CA HIS A 177 -9.27 2.92 19.45
C HIS A 177 -9.25 3.76 18.17
N ARG A 178 -10.31 4.56 17.99
CA ARG A 178 -10.42 5.54 16.90
C ARG A 178 -10.34 6.95 17.48
N PRO A 179 -9.59 7.87 16.86
CA PRO A 179 -9.56 9.25 17.30
C PRO A 179 -10.96 9.85 17.24
N LYS A 180 -11.32 10.60 18.30
CA LYS A 180 -12.62 11.27 18.37
C LYS A 180 -12.66 12.34 17.29
N ARG A 181 -13.68 12.28 16.42
CA ARG A 181 -13.97 13.38 15.50
C ARG A 181 -14.25 14.63 16.33
N HIS A 182 -13.42 15.67 16.19
CA HIS A 182 -13.79 16.99 16.66
C HIS A 182 -15.08 17.38 15.93
N ARG A 183 -16.22 17.32 16.64
CA ARG A 183 -17.41 18.02 16.22
C ARG A 183 -17.02 19.49 16.22
N HIS A 184 -16.92 20.10 15.04
CA HIS A 184 -16.96 21.55 14.94
C HIS A 184 -18.28 21.98 15.57
N SER A 185 -18.23 22.39 16.84
CA SER A 185 -19.28 23.20 17.42
C SER A 185 -19.16 24.55 16.72
N GLN A 186 -19.82 24.70 15.57
CA GLN A 186 -20.20 26.02 15.10
C GLN A 186 -21.21 26.56 16.12
N ARG A 187 -20.66 27.29 17.09
CA ARG A 187 -21.38 28.27 17.89
C ARG A 187 -20.56 29.54 17.83
N SER A 188 -21.03 30.49 17.03
CA SER A 188 -21.10 31.93 17.29
C SER A 188 -21.76 32.54 16.06
#